data_AF-A0A2B7X7X5-F1
#
_entry.id   AF-A0A2B7X7X5-F1
#
_cell.length_a   1.000
_cell.length_b   1.000
_cell.length_c   1.000
_cell.angle_alpha   90.00
_cell.angle_beta   90.00
_cell.angle_gamma   90.00
#
_symmetry.space_group_name_H-M   'P 1'
#
loop_
_entity.id
_entity.type
_entity.pdbx_description
1 polymer ?
#
loop_
_entity_poly.entity_id
_entity_poly.type
_entity_poly.pdbx_seq_one_letter_code
_entity_poly.pdbx_strand_id
1 'polypeptide(L)' 'MTYLHIRMKPYTQVEGEAQGDETALSNLLKDLSQGPEFARVAKLENSEIELKEGEKSFVVTRG' A
#
# COMPACT_ATOMS: atom_id res chain seq x y z
N MET A 1 -0.27 13.38 -7.20
CA MET A 1 0.20 12.00 -7.47
C MET A 1 0.88 11.47 -6.22
N THR A 2 0.37 10.36 -5.65
CA THR A 2 0.54 9.93 -4.24
C THR A 2 1.42 8.64 -4.14
N TYR A 3 1.66 8.04 -2.95
CA TYR A 3 2.57 6.88 -2.80
C TYR A 3 2.12 5.81 -1.71
N LEU A 4 1.95 4.46 -1.96
CA LEU A 4 1.70 3.24 -1.04
C LEU A 4 2.37 1.71 -1.14
N HIS A 5 3.20 1.14 -0.20
CA HIS A 5 4.42 0.14 -0.09
C HIS A 5 4.22 -1.01 0.89
N ILE A 6 3.60 -2.08 0.51
CA ILE A 6 2.97 -2.90 1.53
C ILE A 6 3.97 -3.89 2.25
N ARG A 7 4.46 -3.61 3.47
CA ARG A 7 5.24 -4.39 4.48
C ARG A 7 4.38 -4.94 5.64
N MET A 8 4.57 -6.20 6.03
CA MET A 8 3.89 -6.80 7.18
C MET A 8 4.70 -6.69 8.49
N LYS A 9 4.03 -6.34 9.60
CA LYS A 9 4.54 -6.35 11.01
C LYS A 9 3.86 -7.49 11.80
N PRO A 10 4.37 -7.94 12.97
CA PRO A 10 3.85 -9.13 13.62
C PRO A 10 2.33 -9.10 13.90
N TYR A 11 1.72 -10.16 13.37
CA TYR A 11 0.38 -10.76 13.46
C TYR A 11 -0.86 -10.11 12.84
N THR A 12 -0.99 -8.78 12.71
CA THR A 12 -2.24 -8.21 12.15
C THR A 12 -2.08 -7.01 11.22
N GLN A 13 -0.87 -6.49 11.04
CA GLN A 13 -0.66 -5.24 10.33
C GLN A 13 0.16 -5.42 9.05
N VAL A 14 -0.32 -4.75 8.01
CA VAL A 14 0.35 -4.56 6.74
C VAL A 14 0.45 -3.04 6.49
N GLU A 15 1.61 -2.53 6.09
CA GLU A 15 2.01 -1.11 6.10
C GLU A 15 2.56 -0.67 4.76
N GLY A 16 2.44 0.57 4.24
CA GLY A 16 3.26 0.96 3.09
C GLY A 16 3.22 2.29 2.32
N GLU A 17 4.33 2.65 1.60
CA GLU A 17 4.74 3.42 0.32
C GLU A 17 4.90 2.91 -1.27
N ALA A 18 4.32 3.51 -2.30
CA ALA A 18 4.29 3.05 -3.73
C ALA A 18 3.72 4.07 -4.66
N GLN A 19 4.46 4.38 -5.70
CA GLN A 19 4.17 5.50 -6.57
C GLN A 19 3.11 5.21 -7.60
N GLY A 20 2.33 6.22 -7.96
CA GLY A 20 1.44 6.15 -9.10
C GLY A 20 0.80 7.49 -9.45
N ASP A 21 0.00 7.46 -10.51
CA ASP A 21 -0.94 8.54 -10.73
C ASP A 21 -2.05 8.53 -9.66
N GLU A 22 -2.73 9.66 -9.49
CA GLU A 22 -3.77 9.81 -8.47
C GLU A 22 -4.90 8.79 -8.61
N THR A 23 -5.25 8.40 -9.84
CA THR A 23 -6.33 7.44 -10.09
C THR A 23 -5.91 6.04 -9.67
N ALA A 24 -4.70 5.62 -10.04
CA ALA A 24 -4.14 4.32 -9.65
C ALA A 24 -4.09 4.17 -8.12
N LEU A 25 -3.73 5.24 -7.41
CA LEU A 25 -3.56 5.19 -5.95
C LEU A 25 -4.87 5.27 -5.20
N SER A 26 -5.83 6.04 -5.71
CA SER A 26 -7.20 6.04 -5.19
C SER A 26 -7.82 4.64 -5.29
N ASN A 27 -7.63 3.96 -6.44
CA ASN A 27 -8.08 2.58 -6.61
C ASN A 27 -7.38 1.62 -5.66
N LEU A 28 -6.05 1.74 -5.49
CA LEU A 28 -5.30 0.91 -4.57
C LEU A 28 -5.76 1.08 -3.11
N LEU A 29 -5.98 2.32 -2.64
CA LEU A 29 -6.49 2.59 -1.30
C LEU A 29 -7.89 1.98 -1.09
N LYS A 30 -8.75 2.04 -2.12
CA LYS A 30 -10.06 1.41 -2.09
C LYS A 30 -9.95 -0.11 -1.95
N ASP A 31 -9.12 -0.76 -2.77
CA ASP A 31 -8.92 -2.21 -2.72
C ASP A 31 -8.35 -2.65 -1.36
N LEU A 32 -7.43 -1.87 -0.79
CA LEU A 32 -6.89 -2.15 0.54
C LEU A 32 -7.87 -1.93 1.66
N SER A 33 -8.81 -0.99 1.53
CA SER A 33 -9.88 -0.82 2.53
C SER A 33 -10.83 -2.02 2.57
N GLN A 34 -10.96 -2.76 1.47
CA GLN A 34 -11.75 -3.98 1.38
C GLN A 34 -10.95 -5.19 1.87
N GLY A 35 -9.67 -5.26 1.49
CA GLY A 35 -8.83 -6.43 1.71
C GLY A 35 -9.16 -7.59 0.76
N PRO A 36 -8.32 -8.63 0.73
CA PRO A 36 -8.60 -9.84 -0.05
C PRO A 36 -9.80 -10.63 0.51
N GLU A 37 -10.35 -11.55 -0.29
CA GLU A 37 -11.59 -12.29 -0.04
C GLU A 37 -11.77 -12.84 1.38
N PHE A 38 -10.70 -13.33 2.01
CA PHE A 38 -10.73 -13.94 3.35
C PHE A 38 -10.14 -13.08 4.46
N ALA A 39 -9.94 -11.78 4.22
CA ALA A 39 -9.42 -10.84 5.20
C ALA A 39 -10.48 -9.80 5.60
N ARG A 40 -10.26 -9.19 6.77
CA ARG A 40 -11.04 -8.04 7.23
C ARG A 40 -10.10 -6.93 7.65
N VAL A 41 -10.16 -5.81 6.95
CA VAL A 41 -9.38 -4.62 7.28
C VAL A 41 -10.11 -3.81 8.34
N ALA A 42 -9.52 -3.74 9.54
CA ALA A 42 -10.12 -3.02 10.66
C ALA A 42 -9.90 -1.50 10.55
N LYS A 43 -8.77 -1.09 9.95
CA LYS A 43 -8.38 0.31 9.78
C LYS A 43 -7.39 0.43 8.62
N LEU A 44 -7.50 1.48 7.83
CA LEU A 44 -6.51 1.90 6.85
C LEU A 44 -5.98 3.28 7.27
N GLU A 45 -4.65 3.42 7.30
CA GLU A 45 -3.96 4.69 7.52
C GLU A 45 -3.00 4.93 6.34
N ASN A 46 -2.96 6.16 5.83
CA ASN A 46 -2.06 6.55 4.75
C ASN A 46 -1.49 7.95 5.00
N SER A 47 -0.29 8.19 4.47
CA SER A 47 0.41 9.47 4.53
C SER A 47 1.14 9.70 3.21
N GLU A 48 1.25 10.94 2.77
CA GLU A 48 2.08 11.29 1.63
C GLU A 48 3.57 11.22 2.02
N ILE A 49 4.40 10.77 1.09
CA ILE A 49 5.85 10.81 1.22
C ILE A 49 6.49 11.24 -0.10
N GLU A 50 7.79 11.52 -0.06
CA GLU A 50 8.57 11.92 -1.24
C GLU A 50 8.69 10.78 -2.26
N LEU A 51 8.74 11.18 -3.54
CA LEU A 51 8.95 10.25 -4.65
C LEU A 51 10.33 9.60 -4.55
N LYS A 52 10.40 8.29 -4.78
CA LYS A 52 11.68 7.56 -4.84
C LYS A 52 12.11 7.41 -6.30
N GLU A 53 13.29 7.94 -6.61
CA GLU A 53 13.88 7.77 -7.95
C GLU A 53 14.36 6.33 -8.15
N GLY A 54 14.21 5.84 -9.39
CA GLY A 54 14.77 4.55 -9.80
C GLY A 54 13.91 3.32 -9.49
N GLU A 55 12.74 3.47 -8.85
CA GLU A 55 11.78 2.37 -8.73
C GLU A 55 11.13 2.03 -10.09
N LYS A 56 11.13 0.74 -10.43
CA LYS A 56 10.64 0.25 -11.73
C LYS A 56 9.60 -0.87 -11.62
N SER A 57 9.43 -1.44 -10.43
CA SER A 57 8.61 -2.63 -10.22
C SER A 57 8.10 -2.71 -8.78
N PHE A 58 6.89 -3.23 -8.63
CA PHE A 58 6.35 -3.62 -7.33
C PHE A 58 7.06 -4.88 -6.81
N VAL A 59 7.47 -4.88 -5.54
CA VAL A 59 8.15 -6.00 -4.90
C VAL A 59 7.45 -6.37 -3.60
N VAL A 60 7.13 -7.65 -3.43
CA VAL A 60 6.62 -8.20 -2.17
C VAL A 60 7.77 -8.85 -1.41
N THR A 61 8.17 -8.27 -0.30
CA THR A 61 9.18 -8.86 0.60
C THR A 61 8.51 -9.66 1.70
N ARG A 62 8.87 -10.94 1.82
CA ARG A 62 8.48 -11.78 2.96
C ARG A 62 9.63 -11.71 3.97
N GLY A 63 9.36 -11.11 5.13
CA GLY A 63 10.26 -11.08 6.28
C GLY A 63 10.06 -12.28 7.19
#